data_AF-A0A0D2WSM3-F1
#
_entry.id   AF-A0A0D2WSM3-F1
#
_cell.length_a   1.000
_cell.length_b   1.000
_cell.length_c   1.000
_cell.angle_alpha   90.00
_cell.angle_beta   90.00
_cell.angle_gamma   90.00
#
_symmetry.space_group_name_H-M   'P 1'
#
loop_
_entity.id
_entity.type
_entity.pdbx_description
1 polymer ?
#
loop_
_entity_poly.entity_id
_entity_poly.type
_entity_poly.pdbx_seq_one_letter_code
_entity_poly.pdbx_strand_id
1 'polypeptide(L)'
;MVAAVSAIRRDAVAAAARRQHQHMLLSTAAAAPAIALSKAPTTQANAASTTADADTTAAAVAAGAASTEDLVLTSSVGRARVITLNRPKALNALTLDMIRSMYQVAVATHVPENTLYDMLVLRSSSPKAFCAGGDVRRIVELAKAGDVPSALAFFREEYQLDYLLSTHRLPVITFMDGITMGGGVGISVHGMFRVATENTVFSMPETPDVGGTHFLPLLDGSLGRYLALTGHRLKGADVVYAGIATHFVPSNRLDALLTRLGELRQTDPQSVDACIGEFVAPLPASTLFSTRNDVDEVFSNQSVAEIKANLEEMSKNGNAWATTTLATLAKMSPTALMLTNAQITFGHNIDTLRDALRLEYGLVQKFLTLPNNDFAEGVRAVLVDRNQPNFQKVEITSEKENELCDQYLGFTDFDEETGAIDLHNDQLWKQHNVEQLEFPIHGAERDDDFVLTVDYVLPFLFSRVAYKPLSRAAIFNQLAPALARPGNSEKIGYLIDAMCNVEVDPATGQNLHSLKNQYRLAFEGEEEDAGAQ
;
A
#
# COMPACT_ATOMS: atom_id res chain seq x y z
N MET A 1 16.48 -25.15 28.41
CA MET A 1 15.48 -24.21 27.85
C MET A 1 14.43 -24.86 26.95
N VAL A 2 14.79 -25.73 25.98
CA VAL A 2 13.85 -26.36 25.01
C VAL A 2 12.55 -26.92 25.63
N ALA A 3 12.63 -27.61 26.78
CA ALA A 3 11.46 -28.15 27.47
C ALA A 3 10.48 -27.08 27.99
N ALA A 4 10.96 -25.89 28.37
CA ALA A 4 10.12 -24.79 28.85
C ALA A 4 9.37 -24.09 27.70
N VAL A 5 10.05 -23.84 26.57
CA VAL A 5 9.42 -23.29 25.35
C VAL A 5 8.37 -24.26 24.79
N SER A 6 8.67 -25.56 24.82
CA SER A 6 7.73 -26.63 24.45
C SER A 6 6.52 -26.75 25.40
N ALA A 7 6.68 -26.39 26.68
CA ALA A 7 5.57 -26.34 27.64
C ALA A 7 4.68 -25.13 27.37
N ILE A 8 5.26 -23.92 27.26
CA ILE A 8 4.54 -22.67 26.96
C ILE A 8 3.71 -22.80 25.67
N ARG A 9 4.30 -23.38 24.60
CA ARG A 9 3.59 -23.60 23.32
C ARG A 9 2.42 -24.60 23.45
N ARG A 10 2.53 -25.62 24.31
CA ARG A 10 1.45 -26.59 24.56
C ARG A 10 0.34 -25.99 25.43
N ASP A 11 0.68 -25.21 26.44
CA ASP A 11 -0.31 -24.54 27.30
C ASP A 11 -1.09 -23.45 26.56
N ALA A 12 -0.44 -22.71 25.65
CA ALA A 12 -1.11 -21.74 24.77
C ALA A 12 -2.15 -22.41 23.85
N VAL A 13 -1.79 -23.52 23.18
CA VAL A 13 -2.72 -24.28 22.32
C VAL A 13 -3.86 -24.91 23.15
N ALA A 14 -3.55 -25.44 24.34
CA ALA A 14 -4.57 -25.98 25.24
C ALA A 14 -5.47 -24.89 25.87
N ALA A 15 -5.03 -23.64 25.97
CA ALA A 15 -5.84 -22.51 26.37
C ALA A 15 -6.78 -22.05 25.24
N ALA A 16 -6.27 -21.97 24.00
CA ALA A 16 -7.07 -21.63 22.82
C ALA A 16 -8.23 -22.63 22.60
N ALA A 17 -7.95 -23.93 22.65
CA ALA A 17 -8.97 -24.98 22.52
C ALA A 17 -10.05 -24.91 23.62
N ARG A 18 -9.65 -24.58 24.87
CA ARG A 18 -10.60 -24.40 25.98
C ARG A 18 -11.49 -23.16 25.80
N ARG A 19 -10.94 -22.04 25.31
CA ARG A 19 -11.72 -20.82 24.98
C ARG A 19 -12.73 -21.08 23.87
N GLN A 20 -12.33 -21.80 22.81
CA GLN A 20 -13.20 -22.13 21.67
C GLN A 20 -14.39 -23.00 22.11
N HIS A 21 -14.18 -23.95 23.03
CA HIS A 21 -15.26 -24.75 23.63
C HIS A 21 -16.18 -23.91 24.54
N GLN A 22 -15.64 -22.95 25.29
CA GLN A 22 -16.43 -22.05 26.14
C GLN A 22 -17.31 -21.08 25.33
N HIS A 23 -16.80 -20.56 24.21
CA HIS A 23 -17.57 -19.70 23.29
C HIS A 23 -18.78 -20.43 22.68
N MET A 24 -18.60 -21.71 22.34
CA MET A 24 -19.66 -22.56 21.78
C MET A 24 -20.80 -22.81 22.79
N LEU A 25 -20.48 -22.87 24.09
CA LEU A 25 -21.46 -23.06 25.17
C LEU A 25 -22.22 -21.78 25.55
N LEU A 26 -21.66 -20.59 25.30
CA LEU A 26 -22.32 -19.30 25.57
C LEU A 26 -23.26 -18.87 24.43
N SER A 27 -23.00 -19.32 23.19
CA SER A 27 -23.82 -19.01 22.01
C SER A 27 -25.26 -19.55 22.05
N THR A 28 -25.58 -20.49 22.95
CA THR A 28 -26.89 -21.15 23.00
C THR A 28 -27.88 -20.53 23.99
N ALA A 29 -27.51 -19.43 24.67
CA ALA A 29 -28.22 -18.93 25.85
C ALA A 29 -28.52 -17.41 25.84
N ALA A 30 -29.07 -16.86 24.75
CA ALA A 30 -29.71 -15.54 24.78
C ALA A 30 -30.82 -15.41 23.72
N ALA A 31 -32.04 -15.04 24.12
CA ALA A 31 -33.17 -14.82 23.23
C ALA A 31 -34.00 -13.58 23.62
N ALA A 32 -34.12 -12.61 22.69
CA ALA A 32 -35.12 -11.51 22.67
C ALA A 32 -35.00 -10.46 23.81
N PRO A 33 -35.60 -9.24 23.72
CA PRO A 33 -36.70 -8.83 22.83
C PRO A 33 -36.52 -7.52 22.02
N ALA A 34 -37.49 -7.27 21.14
CA ALA A 34 -37.56 -6.10 20.25
C ALA A 34 -38.10 -4.83 20.95
N ILE A 35 -37.67 -3.65 20.47
CA ILE A 35 -38.19 -2.33 20.87
C ILE A 35 -38.53 -1.50 19.62
N ALA A 36 -39.59 -0.69 19.71
CA ALA A 36 -40.29 -0.09 18.58
C ALA A 36 -39.75 1.28 18.13
N LEU A 37 -39.94 1.57 16.84
CA LEU A 37 -39.68 2.86 16.20
C LEU A 37 -40.68 3.95 16.66
N SER A 38 -40.19 5.18 16.85
CA SER A 38 -41.03 6.39 16.96
C SER A 38 -40.51 7.51 16.05
N LYS A 39 -41.42 8.43 15.67
CA LYS A 39 -41.29 9.27 14.47
C LYS A 39 -40.62 10.63 14.73
N ALA A 40 -39.92 11.14 13.72
CA ALA A 40 -39.44 12.51 13.67
C ALA A 40 -40.59 13.54 13.47
N PRO A 41 -40.47 14.78 13.97
CA PRO A 41 -41.37 15.88 13.65
C PRO A 41 -40.87 16.77 12.51
N THR A 42 -41.78 17.09 11.59
CA THR A 42 -41.59 18.04 10.49
C THR A 42 -41.72 19.49 10.97
N THR A 43 -40.91 20.42 10.48
CA THR A 43 -41.14 21.87 10.63
C THR A 43 -41.41 22.53 9.28
N GLN A 44 -42.52 23.29 9.21
CA GLN A 44 -42.99 23.97 8.01
C GLN A 44 -42.33 25.33 7.81
N ALA A 45 -42.24 25.75 6.55
CA ALA A 45 -41.88 27.11 6.17
C ALA A 45 -42.97 28.12 6.57
N ASN A 46 -42.56 29.38 6.79
CA ASN A 46 -43.47 30.51 6.87
C ASN A 46 -42.99 31.60 5.90
N ALA A 47 -43.89 32.08 5.05
CA ALA A 47 -43.65 33.17 4.12
C ALA A 47 -44.31 34.45 4.66
N ALA A 48 -43.61 35.58 4.56
CA ALA A 48 -44.19 36.90 4.73
C ALA A 48 -43.49 37.88 3.77
N SER A 49 -44.28 38.67 3.05
CA SER A 49 -43.81 39.63 2.06
C SER A 49 -43.94 41.06 2.59
N THR A 50 -42.93 41.90 2.32
CA THR A 50 -43.08 43.36 2.37
C THR A 50 -42.25 44.03 1.27
N THR A 51 -42.99 44.76 0.42
CA THR A 51 -42.67 45.93 -0.40
C THR A 51 -41.23 46.47 -0.47
N ALA A 52 -40.82 46.79 -1.71
CA ALA A 52 -39.59 47.50 -2.03
C ALA A 52 -39.63 49.00 -1.69
N ASP A 53 -38.45 49.59 -1.51
CA ASP A 53 -38.14 50.93 -2.00
C ASP A 53 -36.64 51.00 -2.37
N ALA A 54 -36.25 51.96 -3.21
CA ALA A 54 -34.98 51.92 -3.95
C ALA A 54 -33.89 52.90 -3.46
N ASP A 55 -32.66 52.53 -3.86
CA ASP A 55 -31.60 53.41 -4.38
C ASP A 55 -30.38 53.79 -3.49
N THR A 56 -29.23 53.86 -4.16
CA THR A 56 -27.93 54.43 -3.74
C THR A 56 -27.21 53.86 -2.50
N THR A 57 -26.38 52.82 -2.71
CA THR A 57 -25.04 52.70 -2.06
C THR A 57 -24.11 51.74 -2.84
N ALA A 58 -24.02 51.92 -4.15
CA ALA A 58 -23.11 51.16 -5.00
C ALA A 58 -21.68 51.76 -4.99
N ALA A 59 -20.78 51.26 -4.12
CA ALA A 59 -19.31 51.16 -4.32
C ALA A 59 -18.54 50.86 -3.01
N ALA A 60 -18.62 49.63 -2.46
CA ALA A 60 -17.72 49.21 -1.36
C ALA A 60 -17.52 47.70 -1.12
N VAL A 61 -18.36 46.79 -1.64
CA VAL A 61 -18.42 45.38 -1.17
C VAL A 61 -18.03 44.34 -2.24
N ALA A 62 -17.52 44.76 -3.40
CA ALA A 62 -17.07 43.86 -4.48
C ALA A 62 -15.66 43.25 -4.24
N ALA A 63 -15.38 42.78 -3.02
CA ALA A 63 -14.13 42.17 -2.63
C ALA A 63 -14.37 41.09 -1.56
N GLY A 64 -15.11 40.02 -1.90
CA GLY A 64 -15.55 39.05 -0.90
C GLY A 64 -16.32 37.83 -1.41
N ALA A 65 -15.85 37.18 -2.47
CA ALA A 65 -16.21 35.80 -2.81
C ALA A 65 -15.22 35.24 -3.85
N ALA A 66 -14.11 34.66 -3.40
CA ALA A 66 -13.41 33.70 -4.25
C ALA A 66 -14.32 32.47 -4.34
N SER A 67 -14.74 32.08 -5.54
CA SER A 67 -15.46 30.84 -5.75
C SER A 67 -14.59 29.68 -5.26
N THR A 68 -15.05 28.97 -4.24
CA THR A 68 -14.43 27.72 -3.79
C THR A 68 -14.60 26.69 -4.89
N GLU A 69 -13.56 26.51 -5.72
CA GLU A 69 -13.51 25.44 -6.71
C GLU A 69 -13.63 24.08 -5.99
N ASP A 70 -14.55 23.23 -6.43
CA ASP A 70 -14.74 21.90 -5.84
C ASP A 70 -13.45 21.08 -5.94
N LEU A 71 -12.94 20.63 -4.79
CA LEU A 71 -11.65 19.93 -4.69
C LEU A 71 -11.68 18.51 -5.27
N VAL A 72 -12.88 17.93 -5.41
CA VAL A 72 -13.14 16.63 -6.04
C VAL A 72 -14.30 16.82 -7.00
N LEU A 73 -14.04 16.68 -8.29
CA LEU A 73 -15.06 16.73 -9.33
C LEU A 73 -15.59 15.32 -9.60
N THR A 74 -16.89 15.21 -9.83
CA THR A 74 -17.50 13.92 -10.17
C THR A 74 -18.22 14.01 -11.50
N SER A 75 -17.97 13.04 -12.39
CA SER A 75 -18.60 12.96 -13.71
C SER A 75 -18.88 11.50 -14.07
N SER A 76 -19.42 11.28 -15.26
CA SER A 76 -19.77 9.94 -15.75
C SER A 76 -19.45 9.87 -17.23
N VAL A 77 -18.82 8.77 -17.66
CA VAL A 77 -18.53 8.49 -19.07
C VAL A 77 -19.12 7.12 -19.37
N GLY A 78 -20.24 7.09 -20.11
CA GLY A 78 -21.05 5.88 -20.24
C GLY A 78 -21.42 5.29 -18.87
N ARG A 79 -21.01 4.04 -18.60
CA ARG A 79 -21.24 3.35 -17.31
C ARG A 79 -20.07 3.45 -16.32
N ALA A 80 -19.03 4.23 -16.63
CA ALA A 80 -17.95 4.54 -15.70
C ALA A 80 -18.29 5.76 -14.84
N ARG A 81 -18.22 5.62 -13.50
CA ARG A 81 -18.26 6.76 -12.57
C ARG A 81 -16.86 7.32 -12.42
N VAL A 82 -16.67 8.63 -12.59
CA VAL A 82 -15.34 9.25 -12.56
C VAL A 82 -15.21 10.18 -11.36
N ILE A 83 -14.15 9.96 -10.57
CA ILE A 83 -13.65 10.86 -9.52
C ILE A 83 -12.41 11.56 -10.09
N THR A 84 -12.44 12.89 -10.18
CA THR A 84 -11.31 13.70 -10.63
C THR A 84 -10.79 14.58 -9.49
N LEU A 85 -9.55 14.37 -9.08
CA LEU A 85 -8.89 15.18 -8.06
C LEU A 85 -8.57 16.58 -8.62
N ASN A 86 -9.08 17.62 -7.97
CA ASN A 86 -9.09 19.00 -8.47
C ASN A 86 -8.46 20.00 -7.48
N ARG A 87 -7.23 19.70 -7.04
CA ARG A 87 -6.41 20.60 -6.23
C ARG A 87 -5.00 20.79 -6.85
N PRO A 88 -4.90 21.17 -8.15
CA PRO A 88 -3.64 21.15 -8.92
C PRO A 88 -2.53 22.03 -8.33
N LYS A 89 -2.91 23.14 -7.66
CA LYS A 89 -1.98 24.06 -7.00
C LYS A 89 -1.23 23.42 -5.81
N ALA A 90 -1.80 22.39 -5.20
CA ALA A 90 -1.20 21.60 -4.12
C ALA A 90 -0.84 20.17 -4.57
N LEU A 91 -0.64 19.95 -5.88
CA LEU A 91 -0.33 18.63 -6.46
C LEU A 91 -1.35 17.53 -6.06
N ASN A 92 -2.62 17.93 -5.91
CA ASN A 92 -3.72 17.08 -5.45
C ASN A 92 -3.52 16.43 -4.07
N ALA A 93 -2.68 16.99 -3.20
CA ALA A 93 -2.51 16.49 -1.85
C ALA A 93 -3.86 16.42 -1.10
N LEU A 94 -4.19 15.26 -0.53
CA LEU A 94 -5.49 14.95 0.05
C LEU A 94 -5.77 15.81 1.27
N THR A 95 -6.98 16.36 1.34
CA THR A 95 -7.55 16.96 2.56
C THR A 95 -8.68 16.06 3.08
N LEU A 96 -9.04 16.24 4.35
CA LEU A 96 -10.16 15.52 4.96
C LEU A 96 -11.48 15.69 4.16
N ASP A 97 -11.73 16.88 3.61
CA ASP A 97 -12.92 17.16 2.79
C ASP A 97 -12.86 16.44 1.42
N MET A 98 -11.67 16.28 0.83
CA MET A 98 -11.48 15.47 -0.37
C MET A 98 -11.76 14.00 -0.08
N ILE A 99 -11.17 13.45 0.99
CA ILE A 99 -11.36 12.07 1.45
C ILE A 99 -12.86 11.79 1.64
N ARG A 100 -13.57 12.66 2.38
CA ARG A 100 -15.02 12.55 2.60
C ARG A 100 -15.83 12.58 1.32
N SER A 101 -15.48 13.47 0.39
CA SER A 101 -16.15 13.58 -0.92
C SER A 101 -15.95 12.32 -1.76
N MET A 102 -14.74 11.77 -1.78
CA MET A 102 -14.43 10.51 -2.48
C MET A 102 -15.14 9.32 -1.85
N TYR A 103 -15.12 9.22 -0.52
CA TYR A 103 -15.78 8.17 0.25
C TYR A 103 -17.29 8.14 -0.01
N GLN A 104 -17.96 9.30 -0.03
CA GLN A 104 -19.38 9.39 -0.38
C GLN A 104 -19.69 8.85 -1.79
N VAL A 105 -18.82 9.10 -2.77
CA VAL A 105 -18.98 8.56 -4.14
C VAL A 105 -18.75 7.05 -4.15
N ALA A 106 -17.69 6.58 -3.49
CA ALA A 106 -17.36 5.15 -3.41
C ALA A 106 -18.48 4.34 -2.72
N VAL A 107 -19.01 4.81 -1.59
CA VAL A 107 -20.16 4.19 -0.92
C VAL A 107 -21.38 4.15 -1.86
N ALA A 108 -21.68 5.26 -2.54
CA ALA A 108 -22.81 5.33 -3.46
C ALA A 108 -22.67 4.42 -4.70
N THR A 109 -21.45 4.05 -5.10
CA THR A 109 -21.21 3.07 -6.18
C THR A 109 -21.09 1.62 -5.69
N HIS A 110 -20.67 1.41 -4.44
CA HIS A 110 -20.44 0.09 -3.86
C HIS A 110 -21.74 -0.69 -3.63
N VAL A 111 -22.80 -0.01 -3.16
CA VAL A 111 -24.07 -0.66 -2.74
C VAL A 111 -24.69 -1.55 -3.84
N PRO A 112 -25.34 -2.69 -3.50
CA PRO A 112 -25.96 -3.59 -4.48
C PRO A 112 -27.03 -2.92 -5.36
N GLU A 113 -27.73 -1.92 -4.83
CA GLU A 113 -28.77 -1.15 -5.54
C GLU A 113 -28.21 -0.25 -6.65
N ASN A 114 -26.89 0.03 -6.66
CA ASN A 114 -26.27 0.73 -7.77
C ASN A 114 -26.29 -0.15 -9.03
N THR A 115 -27.13 0.29 -9.97
CA THR A 115 -27.31 -0.26 -11.32
C THR A 115 -26.94 0.74 -12.42
N LEU A 116 -26.46 1.93 -12.04
CA LEU A 116 -26.10 3.01 -12.97
C LEU A 116 -24.66 2.88 -13.47
N TYR A 117 -23.76 2.45 -12.58
CA TYR A 117 -22.32 2.39 -12.83
C TYR A 117 -21.77 0.99 -12.63
N ASP A 118 -20.88 0.59 -13.52
CA ASP A 118 -20.25 -0.74 -13.54
C ASP A 118 -18.77 -0.71 -13.11
N MET A 119 -18.17 0.48 -13.01
CA MET A 119 -16.78 0.70 -12.61
C MET A 119 -16.59 2.10 -12.00
N LEU A 120 -15.55 2.25 -11.19
CA LEU A 120 -15.10 3.52 -10.62
C LEU A 120 -13.73 3.88 -11.19
N VAL A 121 -13.60 5.08 -11.77
CA VAL A 121 -12.35 5.59 -12.35
C VAL A 121 -11.84 6.77 -11.54
N LEU A 122 -10.60 6.68 -11.07
CA LEU A 122 -9.87 7.73 -10.35
C LEU A 122 -8.88 8.40 -11.31
N ARG A 123 -8.94 9.72 -11.43
CA ARG A 123 -8.03 10.51 -12.28
C ARG A 123 -7.70 11.88 -11.72
N SER A 124 -6.80 12.58 -12.39
CA SER A 124 -6.38 13.95 -12.05
C SER A 124 -6.96 15.01 -12.98
N SER A 125 -7.14 16.22 -12.44
CA SER A 125 -7.29 17.48 -13.21
C SER A 125 -5.95 18.01 -13.77
N SER A 126 -4.82 17.40 -13.38
CA SER A 126 -3.47 17.94 -13.58
C SER A 126 -2.52 16.90 -14.19
N PRO A 127 -1.79 17.22 -15.27
CA PRO A 127 -0.76 16.33 -15.82
C PRO A 127 0.53 16.31 -14.98
N LYS A 128 0.62 17.07 -13.87
CA LYS A 128 1.80 17.11 -13.00
C LYS A 128 1.76 16.09 -11.87
N ALA A 129 0.57 15.76 -11.40
CA ALA A 129 0.36 14.93 -10.22
C ALA A 129 -0.98 14.23 -10.33
N PHE A 130 -0.99 12.92 -10.09
CA PHE A 130 -2.20 12.23 -9.72
C PHE A 130 -2.60 12.65 -8.30
N CYS A 131 -1.75 12.35 -7.32
CA CYS A 131 -1.87 12.77 -5.92
C CYS A 131 -0.50 12.68 -5.23
N ALA A 132 -0.06 13.77 -4.61
CA ALA A 132 1.25 13.89 -3.96
C ALA A 132 1.22 13.72 -2.42
N GLY A 133 0.34 12.85 -1.91
CA GLY A 133 0.24 12.50 -0.47
C GLY A 133 -0.90 13.20 0.26
N GLY A 134 -0.97 13.02 1.58
CA GLY A 134 -1.88 13.78 2.44
C GLY A 134 -1.37 15.20 2.71
N ASP A 135 -2.26 16.11 3.14
CA ASP A 135 -1.88 17.44 3.63
C ASP A 135 -1.29 17.36 5.05
N VAL A 136 -0.19 16.62 5.19
CA VAL A 136 0.48 16.32 6.48
C VAL A 136 0.95 17.58 7.22
N ARG A 137 1.12 18.70 6.49
CA ARG A 137 1.32 20.02 7.10
C ARG A 137 0.13 20.38 8.00
N ARG A 138 -1.10 20.26 7.50
CA ARG A 138 -2.30 20.56 8.27
C ARG A 138 -2.46 19.64 9.49
N ILE A 139 -2.12 18.36 9.33
CA ILE A 139 -2.10 17.37 10.42
C ILE A 139 -1.16 17.80 11.54
N VAL A 140 0.08 18.18 11.20
CA VAL A 140 1.09 18.63 12.18
C VAL A 140 0.71 19.98 12.82
N GLU A 141 0.05 20.89 12.08
CA GLU A 141 -0.51 22.12 12.65
C GLU A 141 -1.61 21.82 13.69
N LEU A 142 -2.52 20.87 13.42
CA LEU A 142 -3.57 20.43 14.35
C LEU A 142 -2.97 19.78 15.61
N ALA A 143 -2.06 18.81 15.44
CA ALA A 143 -1.40 18.13 16.55
C ALA A 143 -0.61 19.11 17.44
N LYS A 144 0.12 20.08 16.85
CA LYS A 144 0.83 21.13 17.60
C LYS A 144 -0.11 22.10 18.34
N ALA A 145 -1.34 22.27 17.85
CA ALA A 145 -2.38 23.04 18.54
C ALA A 145 -3.11 22.25 19.65
N GLY A 146 -2.75 20.98 19.87
CA GLY A 146 -3.42 20.09 20.82
C GLY A 146 -4.67 19.39 20.27
N ASP A 147 -5.05 19.66 19.02
CA ASP A 147 -6.18 19.00 18.34
C ASP A 147 -5.75 17.69 17.66
N VAL A 148 -5.22 16.78 18.50
CA VAL A 148 -4.88 15.41 18.11
C VAL A 148 -6.10 14.64 17.57
N PRO A 149 -7.34 14.78 18.09
CA PRO A 149 -8.51 14.11 17.54
C PRO A 149 -8.78 14.46 16.07
N SER A 150 -8.68 15.74 15.66
CA SER A 150 -8.82 16.12 14.25
C SER A 150 -7.65 15.66 13.38
N ALA A 151 -6.44 15.62 13.93
CA ALA A 151 -5.27 15.07 13.24
C ALA A 151 -5.43 13.55 12.96
N LEU A 152 -5.96 12.80 13.93
CA LEU A 152 -6.27 11.36 13.78
C LEU A 152 -7.47 11.09 12.87
N ALA A 153 -8.45 11.99 12.85
CA ALA A 153 -9.60 11.86 11.96
C ALA A 153 -9.19 11.84 10.47
N PHE A 154 -8.09 12.51 10.10
CA PHE A 154 -7.53 12.43 8.75
C PHE A 154 -7.16 11.00 8.37
N PHE A 155 -6.21 10.38 9.09
CA PHE A 155 -5.73 9.03 8.79
C PHE A 155 -6.83 7.98 8.92
N ARG A 156 -7.71 8.10 9.93
CA ARG A 156 -8.83 7.18 10.09
C ARG A 156 -9.76 7.17 8.88
N GLU A 157 -10.10 8.35 8.35
CA GLU A 157 -11.00 8.47 7.21
C GLU A 157 -10.27 8.18 5.87
N GLU A 158 -8.96 8.41 5.79
CA GLU A 158 -8.10 8.00 4.66
C GLU A 158 -8.05 6.46 4.53
N TYR A 159 -7.74 5.74 5.62
CA TYR A 159 -7.69 4.28 5.60
C TYR A 159 -9.06 3.63 5.37
N GLN A 160 -10.15 4.25 5.85
CA GLN A 160 -11.51 3.85 5.52
C GLN A 160 -11.79 3.96 4.01
N LEU A 161 -11.26 5.00 3.35
CA LEU A 161 -11.36 5.16 1.90
C LEU A 161 -10.48 4.14 1.16
N ASP A 162 -9.23 3.94 1.58
CA ASP A 162 -8.30 2.99 0.95
C ASP A 162 -8.85 1.56 1.00
N TYR A 163 -9.38 1.13 2.16
CA TYR A 163 -10.02 -0.17 2.33
C TYR A 163 -11.33 -0.31 1.55
N LEU A 164 -12.15 0.75 1.46
CA LEU A 164 -13.36 0.74 0.64
C LEU A 164 -13.05 0.67 -0.87
N LEU A 165 -11.92 1.23 -1.31
CA LEU A 165 -11.44 1.14 -2.69
C LEU A 165 -10.85 -0.23 -3.00
N SER A 166 -10.17 -0.89 -2.05
CA SER A 166 -9.60 -2.22 -2.24
C SER A 166 -10.67 -3.31 -2.37
N THR A 167 -11.67 -3.27 -1.50
CA THR A 167 -12.77 -4.24 -1.40
C THR A 167 -13.99 -3.84 -2.25
N HIS A 168 -13.83 -2.88 -3.16
CA HIS A 168 -14.94 -2.28 -3.88
C HIS A 168 -15.64 -3.28 -4.82
N ARG A 169 -16.98 -3.40 -4.73
CA ARG A 169 -17.78 -4.34 -5.54
C ARG A 169 -17.60 -4.18 -7.06
N LEU A 170 -17.35 -2.95 -7.52
CA LEU A 170 -17.07 -2.64 -8.92
C LEU A 170 -15.56 -2.49 -9.14
N PRO A 171 -15.00 -2.87 -10.31
CA PRO A 171 -13.62 -2.57 -10.66
C PRO A 171 -13.25 -1.10 -10.43
N VAL A 172 -12.18 -0.90 -9.65
CA VAL A 172 -11.55 0.40 -9.43
C VAL A 172 -10.35 0.53 -10.37
N ILE A 173 -10.34 1.59 -11.16
CA ILE A 173 -9.35 1.87 -12.20
C ILE A 173 -8.71 3.23 -11.90
N THR A 174 -7.41 3.25 -11.61
CA THR A 174 -6.71 4.49 -11.25
C THR A 174 -5.68 4.88 -12.32
N PHE A 175 -5.84 6.09 -12.87
CA PHE A 175 -4.90 6.69 -13.81
C PHE A 175 -3.85 7.48 -13.03
N MET A 176 -2.68 6.86 -12.81
CA MET A 176 -1.55 7.42 -12.05
C MET A 176 -0.72 8.40 -12.90
N ASP A 177 -1.39 9.30 -13.65
CA ASP A 177 -0.72 10.24 -14.55
C ASP A 177 -0.08 11.40 -13.77
N GLY A 178 1.23 11.29 -13.54
CA GLY A 178 2.01 12.23 -12.73
C GLY A 178 2.51 11.67 -11.40
N ILE A 179 2.92 12.56 -10.50
CA ILE A 179 3.31 12.21 -9.12
C ILE A 179 2.20 11.43 -8.39
N THR A 180 2.57 10.29 -7.82
CA THR A 180 1.74 9.38 -7.00
C THR A 180 2.53 9.00 -5.75
N MET A 181 2.24 9.64 -4.61
CA MET A 181 3.00 9.49 -3.36
C MET A 181 2.07 9.50 -2.13
N GLY A 182 2.49 8.93 -0.99
CA GLY A 182 1.73 8.92 0.27
C GLY A 182 0.29 8.43 0.09
N GLY A 183 -0.71 9.14 0.61
CA GLY A 183 -2.14 8.86 0.34
C GLY A 183 -2.56 8.76 -1.13
N GLY A 184 -1.77 9.28 -2.08
CA GLY A 184 -1.95 9.02 -3.52
C GLY A 184 -1.65 7.56 -3.92
N VAL A 185 -0.75 6.91 -3.19
CA VAL A 185 -0.50 5.47 -3.26
C VAL A 185 -1.66 4.70 -2.63
N GLY A 186 -2.16 5.12 -1.46
CA GLY A 186 -3.32 4.50 -0.80
C GLY A 186 -4.52 4.35 -1.73
N ILE A 187 -5.00 5.47 -2.29
CA ILE A 187 -6.15 5.50 -3.20
C ILE A 187 -5.90 4.86 -4.59
N SER A 188 -4.71 4.28 -4.84
CA SER A 188 -4.37 3.68 -6.13
C SER A 188 -3.88 2.24 -6.05
N VAL A 189 -2.99 1.90 -5.13
CA VAL A 189 -2.26 0.62 -5.11
C VAL A 189 -3.15 -0.58 -4.79
N HIS A 190 -4.21 -0.36 -4.02
CA HIS A 190 -5.18 -1.40 -3.69
C HIS A 190 -6.31 -1.55 -4.72
N GLY A 191 -6.39 -0.63 -5.70
CA GLY A 191 -7.35 -0.72 -6.80
C GLY A 191 -6.98 -1.82 -7.80
N MET A 192 -7.99 -2.48 -8.36
CA MET A 192 -7.82 -3.60 -9.32
C MET A 192 -6.95 -3.23 -10.53
N PHE A 193 -7.13 -2.03 -11.12
CA PHE A 193 -6.38 -1.59 -12.28
C PHE A 193 -5.60 -0.30 -12.01
N ARG A 194 -4.29 -0.36 -12.28
CA ARG A 194 -3.34 0.69 -11.90
C ARG A 194 -2.56 1.08 -13.14
N VAL A 195 -3.02 2.14 -13.80
CA VAL A 195 -2.52 2.57 -15.11
C VAL A 195 -1.45 3.63 -14.90
N ALA A 196 -0.20 3.25 -15.15
CA ALA A 196 0.92 4.19 -15.23
C ALA A 196 1.03 4.80 -16.64
N THR A 197 1.69 5.96 -16.71
CA THR A 197 2.01 6.72 -17.91
C THR A 197 3.50 7.07 -17.91
N GLU A 198 3.99 7.70 -18.97
CA GLU A 198 5.33 8.31 -19.02
C GLU A 198 5.57 9.38 -17.94
N ASN A 199 4.51 9.95 -17.36
CA ASN A 199 4.58 10.96 -16.30
C ASN A 199 4.52 10.38 -14.88
N THR A 200 4.18 9.10 -14.71
CA THR A 200 4.04 8.51 -13.37
C THR A 200 5.34 8.60 -12.59
N VAL A 201 5.28 9.17 -11.38
CA VAL A 201 6.40 9.15 -10.42
C VAL A 201 5.88 8.59 -9.10
N PHE A 202 6.14 7.30 -8.87
CA PHE A 202 5.77 6.60 -7.64
C PHE A 202 6.86 6.76 -6.58
N SER A 203 6.48 6.99 -5.32
CA SER A 203 7.39 7.00 -4.17
C SER A 203 6.61 6.91 -2.86
N MET A 204 7.17 6.20 -1.87
CA MET A 204 6.81 6.34 -0.46
C MET A 204 7.99 7.01 0.27
N PRO A 205 8.07 8.35 0.31
CA PRO A 205 9.15 9.06 0.99
C PRO A 205 8.99 9.09 2.52
N GLU A 206 7.83 8.72 3.04
CA GLU A 206 7.54 8.48 4.45
C GLU A 206 7.78 7.01 4.86
N THR A 207 7.75 6.74 6.17
CA THR A 207 7.54 5.40 6.73
C THR A 207 6.29 4.74 6.13
N PRO A 208 6.26 3.40 5.91
CA PRO A 208 5.11 2.70 5.35
C PRO A 208 3.80 3.04 6.07
N ASP A 209 2.82 3.40 5.26
CA ASP A 209 1.52 3.97 5.60
C ASP A 209 0.55 3.57 4.47
N VAL A 210 -0.76 3.80 4.65
CA VAL A 210 -1.83 3.54 3.66
C VAL A 210 -1.78 2.13 3.04
N GLY A 211 -1.51 1.13 3.87
CA GLY A 211 -1.36 -0.28 3.49
C GLY A 211 0.03 -0.65 2.98
N GLY A 212 1.02 0.25 3.09
CA GLY A 212 2.42 0.01 2.71
C GLY A 212 3.03 -1.22 3.37
N THR A 213 2.65 -1.48 4.62
CA THR A 213 3.07 -2.67 5.39
C THR A 213 2.51 -3.98 4.82
N HIS A 214 1.44 -3.94 4.02
CA HIS A 214 0.91 -5.11 3.29
C HIS A 214 1.55 -5.24 1.90
N PHE A 215 1.57 -4.17 1.10
CA PHE A 215 1.92 -4.32 -0.32
C PHE A 215 3.42 -4.27 -0.63
N LEU A 216 4.22 -3.52 0.13
CA LEU A 216 5.66 -3.44 -0.12
C LEU A 216 6.37 -4.79 0.08
N PRO A 217 6.08 -5.58 1.14
CA PRO A 217 6.65 -6.92 1.32
C PRO A 217 6.27 -7.94 0.22
N LEU A 218 5.23 -7.67 -0.57
CA LEU A 218 4.79 -8.54 -1.69
C LEU A 218 5.49 -8.23 -3.02
N LEU A 219 6.22 -7.11 -3.12
CA LEU A 219 7.00 -6.81 -4.32
C LEU A 219 8.19 -7.78 -4.43
N ASP A 220 8.55 -8.16 -5.66
CA ASP A 220 9.64 -9.11 -5.93
C ASP A 220 10.89 -8.84 -5.08
N GLY A 221 11.50 -9.91 -4.56
CA GLY A 221 12.79 -9.88 -3.86
C GLY A 221 12.82 -8.89 -2.69
N SER A 222 13.84 -8.04 -2.65
CA SER A 222 14.03 -7.03 -1.59
C SER A 222 13.59 -5.63 -2.02
N LEU A 223 12.89 -5.48 -3.15
CA LEU A 223 12.54 -4.18 -3.73
C LEU A 223 11.64 -3.36 -2.80
N GLY A 224 10.64 -3.98 -2.18
CA GLY A 224 9.75 -3.30 -1.22
C GLY A 224 10.51 -2.64 -0.08
N ARG A 225 11.46 -3.37 0.52
CA ARG A 225 12.32 -2.87 1.60
C ARG A 225 13.23 -1.74 1.12
N TYR A 226 13.80 -1.85 -0.09
CA TYR A 226 14.59 -0.77 -0.70
C TYR A 226 13.75 0.50 -0.91
N LEU A 227 12.56 0.38 -1.51
CA LEU A 227 11.66 1.51 -1.76
C LEU A 227 11.26 2.19 -0.44
N ALA A 228 10.87 1.39 0.57
CA ALA A 228 10.45 1.88 1.88
C ALA A 228 11.56 2.64 2.63
N LEU A 229 12.78 2.08 2.69
CA LEU A 229 13.88 2.70 3.45
C LEU A 229 14.50 3.92 2.76
N THR A 230 14.45 3.99 1.43
CA THR A 230 15.15 5.02 0.66
C THR A 230 14.24 6.10 0.08
N GLY A 231 12.92 5.87 0.02
CA GLY A 231 12.00 6.73 -0.71
C GLY A 231 12.34 6.84 -2.20
N HIS A 232 12.88 5.78 -2.80
CA HIS A 232 13.31 5.80 -4.20
C HIS A 232 12.13 6.05 -5.14
N ARG A 233 12.36 6.88 -6.16
CA ARG A 233 11.34 7.33 -7.12
C ARG A 233 11.32 6.47 -8.37
N LEU A 234 10.39 5.53 -8.43
CA LEU A 234 10.08 4.78 -9.65
C LEU A 234 9.39 5.70 -10.67
N LYS A 235 9.73 5.55 -11.96
CA LYS A 235 9.23 6.40 -13.04
C LYS A 235 8.64 5.59 -14.19
N GLY A 236 7.42 5.94 -14.58
CA GLY A 236 6.69 5.36 -15.71
C GLY A 236 6.79 3.84 -15.79
N ALA A 237 7.58 3.34 -16.75
CA ALA A 237 7.80 1.92 -16.98
C ALA A 237 8.29 1.16 -15.73
N ASP A 238 9.17 1.77 -14.93
CA ASP A 238 9.72 1.14 -13.72
C ASP A 238 8.64 0.84 -12.67
N VAL A 239 7.51 1.56 -12.69
CA VAL A 239 6.36 1.31 -11.82
C VAL A 239 5.63 0.02 -12.23
N VAL A 240 5.62 -0.33 -13.52
CA VAL A 240 5.09 -1.61 -14.02
C VAL A 240 6.09 -2.74 -13.79
N TYR A 241 7.38 -2.54 -14.06
CA TYR A 241 8.41 -3.56 -13.78
C TYR A 241 8.47 -3.95 -12.30
N ALA A 242 8.19 -3.00 -11.40
CA ALA A 242 8.08 -3.24 -9.96
C ALA A 242 6.80 -3.96 -9.51
N GLY A 243 5.82 -4.22 -10.40
CA GLY A 243 4.51 -4.81 -10.06
C GLY A 243 3.48 -3.84 -9.47
N ILE A 244 3.87 -2.58 -9.22
CA ILE A 244 3.02 -1.56 -8.58
C ILE A 244 1.93 -1.07 -9.55
N ALA A 245 2.25 -0.86 -10.82
CA ALA A 245 1.29 -0.58 -11.88
C ALA A 245 0.98 -1.87 -12.66
N THR A 246 -0.29 -2.11 -12.99
CA THR A 246 -0.68 -3.27 -13.82
C THR A 246 -0.53 -3.00 -15.31
N HIS A 247 -0.62 -1.75 -15.73
CA HIS A 247 -0.60 -1.34 -17.14
C HIS A 247 0.23 -0.08 -17.38
N PHE A 248 0.79 0.05 -18.59
CA PHE A 248 1.40 1.29 -19.07
C PHE A 248 0.66 1.80 -20.32
N VAL A 249 -0.02 2.92 -20.18
CA VAL A 249 -0.78 3.58 -21.25
C VAL A 249 -0.24 5.01 -21.39
N PRO A 250 0.22 5.44 -22.58
CA PRO A 250 0.65 6.81 -22.81
C PRO A 250 -0.42 7.83 -22.38
N SER A 251 -0.03 8.90 -21.70
CA SER A 251 -0.94 9.91 -21.13
C SER A 251 -1.94 10.45 -22.18
N ASN A 252 -1.47 10.67 -23.41
CA ASN A 252 -2.31 11.14 -24.53
C ASN A 252 -3.40 10.15 -25.01
N ARG A 253 -3.45 8.92 -24.49
CA ARG A 253 -4.49 7.92 -24.77
C ARG A 253 -5.54 7.79 -23.65
N LEU A 254 -5.33 8.40 -22.48
CA LEU A 254 -6.17 8.17 -21.30
C LEU A 254 -7.64 8.59 -21.47
N ASP A 255 -7.92 9.71 -22.17
CA ASP A 255 -9.32 10.11 -22.44
C ASP A 255 -10.02 9.16 -23.44
N ALA A 256 -9.27 8.58 -24.38
CA ALA A 256 -9.79 7.56 -25.30
C ALA A 256 -10.05 6.23 -24.58
N LEU A 257 -9.14 5.81 -23.69
CA LEU A 257 -9.33 4.68 -22.80
C LEU A 257 -10.56 4.87 -21.89
N LEU A 258 -10.71 6.05 -21.26
CA LEU A 258 -11.88 6.37 -20.43
C LEU A 258 -13.19 6.29 -21.22
N THR A 259 -13.19 6.77 -22.48
CA THR A 259 -14.34 6.65 -23.37
C THR A 259 -14.68 5.19 -23.64
N ARG A 260 -13.69 4.38 -24.03
CA ARG A 260 -13.85 2.95 -24.32
C ARG A 260 -14.31 2.14 -23.10
N LEU A 261 -13.77 2.44 -21.92
CA LEU A 261 -14.19 1.87 -20.64
C LEU A 261 -15.67 2.15 -20.37
N GLY A 262 -16.13 3.38 -20.62
CA GLY A 262 -17.53 3.77 -20.49
C GLY A 262 -18.50 3.03 -21.42
N GLU A 263 -17.99 2.51 -22.54
CA GLU A 263 -18.76 1.75 -23.55
C GLU A 263 -18.80 0.23 -23.30
N LEU A 264 -18.07 -0.28 -22.30
CA LEU A 264 -18.08 -1.70 -21.96
C LEU A 264 -19.48 -2.16 -21.52
N ARG A 265 -19.89 -3.34 -22.01
CA ARG A 265 -21.12 -4.04 -21.63
C ARG A 265 -20.87 -5.19 -20.65
N GLN A 266 -19.62 -5.64 -20.60
CA GLN A 266 -19.12 -6.65 -19.68
C GLN A 266 -17.95 -6.00 -18.95
N THR A 267 -18.02 -6.00 -17.63
CA THR A 267 -17.07 -5.35 -16.73
C THR A 267 -16.56 -6.31 -15.68
N ASP A 268 -16.58 -7.61 -16.00
CA ASP A 268 -15.71 -8.58 -15.35
C ASP A 268 -14.24 -8.15 -15.53
N PRO A 269 -13.35 -8.51 -14.58
CA PRO A 269 -11.94 -8.15 -14.60
C PRO A 269 -11.26 -8.44 -15.94
N GLN A 270 -11.54 -9.59 -16.56
CA GLN A 270 -10.92 -10.01 -17.81
C GLN A 270 -11.32 -9.10 -18.99
N SER A 271 -12.59 -8.67 -19.05
CA SER A 271 -13.08 -7.70 -20.03
C SER A 271 -12.48 -6.30 -19.83
N VAL A 272 -12.28 -5.86 -18.58
CA VAL A 272 -11.66 -4.56 -18.28
C VAL A 272 -10.15 -4.57 -18.57
N ASP A 273 -9.45 -5.65 -18.21
CA ASP A 273 -8.03 -5.88 -18.52
C ASP A 273 -7.79 -5.84 -20.04
N ALA A 274 -8.58 -6.60 -20.81
CA ALA A 274 -8.51 -6.61 -22.27
C ALA A 274 -8.75 -5.22 -22.87
N CYS A 275 -9.71 -4.46 -22.32
CA CYS A 275 -10.01 -3.09 -22.73
C CYS A 275 -8.83 -2.13 -22.49
N ILE A 276 -8.17 -2.20 -21.34
CA ILE A 276 -6.95 -1.40 -21.07
C ILE A 276 -5.81 -1.85 -22.00
N GLY A 277 -5.73 -3.16 -22.27
CA GLY A 277 -4.84 -3.79 -23.24
C GLY A 277 -4.96 -3.24 -24.68
N GLU A 278 -6.12 -2.69 -25.09
CA GLU A 278 -6.29 -2.02 -26.39
C GLU A 278 -5.41 -0.74 -26.50
N PHE A 279 -5.01 -0.13 -25.38
CA PHE A 279 -4.36 1.19 -25.34
C PHE A 279 -2.89 1.16 -24.90
N VAL A 280 -2.36 0.03 -24.43
CA VAL A 280 -0.99 -0.05 -23.93
C VAL A 280 0.06 0.27 -24.98
N ALA A 281 1.26 0.63 -24.54
CA ALA A 281 2.44 0.78 -25.38
C ALA A 281 3.54 -0.21 -24.97
N PRO A 282 4.49 -0.53 -25.87
CA PRO A 282 5.73 -1.21 -25.49
C PRO A 282 6.42 -0.45 -24.35
N LEU A 283 6.85 -1.16 -23.31
CA LEU A 283 7.61 -0.54 -22.22
C LEU A 283 9.01 -0.13 -22.71
N PRO A 284 9.47 1.10 -22.40
CA PRO A 284 10.89 1.43 -22.36
C PRO A 284 11.67 0.48 -21.45
N ALA A 285 12.96 0.27 -21.72
CA ALA A 285 13.84 -0.51 -20.85
C ALA A 285 13.86 0.07 -19.42
N SER A 286 13.78 -0.81 -18.42
CA SER A 286 13.78 -0.41 -17.00
C SER A 286 15.11 0.20 -16.57
N THR A 287 15.05 1.21 -15.69
CA THR A 287 16.26 1.72 -15.00
C THR A 287 16.63 0.88 -13.75
N LEU A 288 15.75 -0.02 -13.31
CA LEU A 288 15.96 -0.85 -12.11
C LEU A 288 16.90 -2.04 -12.36
N PHE A 289 16.87 -2.64 -13.55
CA PHE A 289 17.58 -3.90 -13.80
C PHE A 289 19.10 -3.80 -13.54
N SER A 290 19.72 -2.64 -13.77
CA SER A 290 21.17 -2.47 -13.56
C SER A 290 21.60 -2.46 -12.08
N THR A 291 20.69 -2.24 -11.13
CA THR A 291 20.97 -2.26 -9.68
C THR A 291 20.16 -3.32 -8.94
N ARG A 292 19.49 -4.22 -9.69
CA ARG A 292 18.50 -5.14 -9.11
C ARG A 292 19.13 -6.21 -8.23
N ASN A 293 20.25 -6.79 -8.67
CA ASN A 293 21.02 -7.76 -7.87
C ASN A 293 21.55 -7.10 -6.58
N ASP A 294 22.16 -5.93 -6.68
CA ASP A 294 22.68 -5.16 -5.54
C ASP A 294 21.57 -4.82 -4.52
N VAL A 295 20.37 -4.46 -4.99
CA VAL A 295 19.18 -4.26 -4.15
C VAL A 295 18.80 -5.56 -3.44
N ASP A 296 18.72 -6.66 -4.18
CA ASP A 296 18.29 -7.95 -3.62
C ASP A 296 19.28 -8.49 -2.58
N GLU A 297 20.58 -8.36 -2.82
CA GLU A 297 21.67 -8.77 -1.89
C GLU A 297 21.76 -7.89 -0.63
N VAL A 298 21.69 -6.57 -0.79
CA VAL A 298 21.85 -5.64 0.35
C VAL A 298 20.60 -5.56 1.21
N PHE A 299 19.40 -5.68 0.64
CA PHE A 299 18.14 -5.51 1.37
C PHE A 299 17.47 -6.84 1.75
N SER A 300 18.12 -8.00 1.57
CA SER A 300 17.55 -9.29 1.98
C SER A 300 17.60 -9.48 3.51
N ASN A 301 16.46 -9.32 4.19
CA ASN A 301 16.23 -9.73 5.60
C ASN A 301 17.35 -9.40 6.59
N GLN A 302 17.89 -8.19 6.49
CA GLN A 302 18.95 -7.63 7.33
C GLN A 302 18.41 -6.49 8.21
N SER A 303 19.08 -6.19 9.32
CA SER A 303 18.82 -4.97 10.10
C SER A 303 19.33 -3.72 9.38
N VAL A 304 18.87 -2.52 9.77
CA VAL A 304 19.34 -1.27 9.15
C VAL A 304 20.84 -1.05 9.40
N ALA A 305 21.40 -1.61 10.48
CA ALA A 305 22.84 -1.56 10.75
C ALA A 305 23.63 -2.41 9.74
N GLU A 306 23.18 -3.63 9.45
CA GLU A 306 23.78 -4.54 8.46
C GLU A 306 23.67 -3.97 7.03
N ILE A 307 22.49 -3.48 6.66
CA ILE A 307 22.25 -2.79 5.37
C ILE A 307 23.26 -1.65 5.17
N LYS A 308 23.50 -0.83 6.21
CA LYS A 308 24.49 0.26 6.16
C LYS A 308 25.92 -0.26 6.03
N ALA A 309 26.30 -1.30 6.78
CA ALA A 309 27.65 -1.87 6.72
C ALA A 309 27.96 -2.42 5.31
N ASN A 310 27.01 -3.13 4.70
CA ASN A 310 27.14 -3.67 3.34
C ASN A 310 27.25 -2.55 2.30
N LEU A 311 26.39 -1.52 2.38
CA LEU A 311 26.49 -0.34 1.51
C LEU A 311 27.82 0.41 1.67
N GLU A 312 28.35 0.50 2.89
CA GLU A 312 29.66 1.09 3.13
C GLU A 312 30.80 0.30 2.51
N GLU A 313 30.78 -1.04 2.61
CA GLU A 313 31.79 -1.91 1.97
C GLU A 313 31.72 -1.80 0.44
N MET A 314 30.54 -1.94 -0.15
CA MET A 314 30.33 -1.77 -1.59
C MET A 314 30.76 -0.37 -2.07
N SER A 315 30.48 0.68 -1.28
CA SER A 315 30.92 2.04 -1.58
C SER A 315 32.45 2.20 -1.49
N LYS A 316 33.12 1.56 -0.52
CA LYS A 316 34.60 1.51 -0.43
C LYS A 316 35.21 0.79 -1.64
N ASN A 317 34.51 -0.22 -2.16
CA ASN A 317 34.87 -0.96 -3.36
C ASN A 317 34.46 -0.26 -4.68
N GLY A 318 33.92 0.96 -4.63
CA GLY A 318 33.65 1.81 -5.79
C GLY A 318 32.25 1.68 -6.41
N ASN A 319 31.30 0.99 -5.77
CA ASN A 319 29.93 0.91 -6.26
C ASN A 319 29.18 2.25 -6.05
N ALA A 320 28.90 2.94 -7.16
CA ALA A 320 28.27 4.25 -7.15
C ALA A 320 26.79 4.26 -6.71
N TRP A 321 26.06 3.16 -6.92
CA TRP A 321 24.71 2.99 -6.37
C TRP A 321 24.77 2.90 -4.85
N ALA A 322 25.68 2.10 -4.30
CA ALA A 322 25.86 1.96 -2.86
C ALA A 322 26.22 3.30 -2.19
N THR A 323 27.15 4.08 -2.77
CA THR A 323 27.47 5.44 -2.31
C THR A 323 26.25 6.35 -2.29
N THR A 324 25.41 6.29 -3.33
CA THR A 324 24.21 7.15 -3.47
C THR A 324 23.11 6.74 -2.49
N THR A 325 22.90 5.43 -2.31
CA THR A 325 21.94 4.86 -1.35
C THR A 325 22.35 5.17 0.08
N LEU A 326 23.63 5.01 0.45
CA LEU A 326 24.15 5.37 1.77
C LEU A 326 23.96 6.87 2.07
N ALA A 327 24.26 7.75 1.11
CA ALA A 327 24.03 9.19 1.20
C ALA A 327 22.54 9.60 1.20
N THR A 328 21.64 8.66 0.94
CA THR A 328 20.18 8.82 1.04
C THR A 328 19.71 8.40 2.43
N LEU A 329 20.09 7.20 2.88
CA LEU A 329 19.80 6.71 4.24
C LEU A 329 20.38 7.62 5.34
N ALA A 330 21.52 8.28 5.09
CA ALA A 330 22.11 9.25 6.02
C ALA A 330 21.27 10.53 6.25
N LYS A 331 20.23 10.78 5.44
CA LYS A 331 19.33 11.95 5.56
C LYS A 331 17.99 11.62 6.20
N MET A 332 17.68 10.33 6.42
CA MET A 332 16.42 9.87 7.01
C MET A 332 16.51 9.87 8.54
N SER A 333 15.34 9.86 9.21
CA SER A 333 15.30 9.68 10.66
C SER A 333 15.81 8.27 11.03
N PRO A 334 16.79 8.12 11.95
CA PRO A 334 17.27 6.81 12.40
C PRO A 334 16.14 5.93 12.96
N THR A 335 15.22 6.53 13.73
CA THR A 335 14.05 5.86 14.29
C THR A 335 13.08 5.42 13.19
N ALA A 336 12.82 6.28 12.19
CA ALA A 336 11.94 5.95 11.08
C ALA A 336 12.51 4.81 10.21
N LEU A 337 13.84 4.79 9.98
CA LEU A 337 14.49 3.68 9.25
C LEU A 337 14.32 2.34 9.96
N MET A 338 14.64 2.29 11.26
CA MET A 338 14.53 1.07 12.06
C MET A 338 13.08 0.56 12.10
N LEU A 339 12.10 1.45 12.36
CA LEU A 339 10.69 1.05 12.35
C LEU A 339 10.20 0.64 10.96
N THR A 340 10.66 1.29 9.89
CA THR A 340 10.31 0.91 8.52
C THR A 340 10.82 -0.50 8.19
N ASN A 341 12.05 -0.83 8.58
CA ASN A 341 12.62 -2.16 8.37
C ASN A 341 11.86 -3.24 9.16
N ALA A 342 11.46 -2.89 10.39
CA ALA A 342 10.61 -3.71 11.25
C ALA A 342 9.22 -3.93 10.64
N GLN A 343 8.55 -2.87 10.17
CA GLN A 343 7.25 -2.96 9.49
C GLN A 343 7.32 -3.87 8.27
N ILE A 344 8.30 -3.70 7.37
CA ILE A 344 8.43 -4.55 6.19
C ILE A 344 8.66 -6.03 6.59
N THR A 345 9.48 -6.28 7.63
CA THR A 345 9.72 -7.63 8.14
C THR A 345 8.48 -8.27 8.78
N PHE A 346 7.71 -7.49 9.54
CA PHE A 346 6.45 -7.91 10.14
C PHE A 346 5.37 -8.14 9.07
N GLY A 347 5.31 -7.27 8.06
CA GLY A 347 4.36 -7.26 6.95
C GLY A 347 4.34 -8.53 6.12
N HIS A 348 5.46 -9.25 5.99
CA HIS A 348 5.50 -10.60 5.40
C HIS A 348 4.61 -11.64 6.14
N ASN A 349 4.15 -11.33 7.36
CA ASN A 349 3.26 -12.17 8.18
C ASN A 349 1.87 -11.55 8.39
N ILE A 350 1.53 -10.46 7.68
CA ILE A 350 0.18 -9.90 7.68
C ILE A 350 -0.62 -10.53 6.53
N ASP A 351 -1.67 -11.27 6.85
CA ASP A 351 -2.54 -11.94 5.87
C ASP A 351 -3.49 -11.00 5.10
N THR A 352 -3.82 -9.81 5.62
CA THR A 352 -4.86 -8.93 5.06
C THR A 352 -4.48 -7.45 5.04
N LEU A 353 -5.04 -6.70 4.08
CA LEU A 353 -4.90 -5.23 4.09
C LEU A 353 -5.56 -4.61 5.34
N ARG A 354 -6.67 -5.20 5.80
CA ARG A 354 -7.41 -4.77 7.00
C ARG A 354 -6.50 -4.66 8.23
N ASP A 355 -5.64 -5.65 8.44
CA ASP A 355 -4.77 -5.72 9.61
C ASP A 355 -3.52 -4.85 9.47
N ALA A 356 -3.02 -4.64 8.25
CA ALA A 356 -1.98 -3.64 7.99
C ALA A 356 -2.45 -2.21 8.30
N LEU A 357 -3.64 -1.82 7.83
CA LEU A 357 -4.22 -0.49 8.11
C LEU A 357 -4.49 -0.27 9.61
N ARG A 358 -4.84 -1.33 10.35
CA ARG A 358 -4.98 -1.29 11.81
C ARG A 358 -3.65 -1.09 12.52
N LEU A 359 -2.60 -1.82 12.10
CA LEU A 359 -1.25 -1.68 12.63
C LEU A 359 -0.71 -0.26 12.39
N GLU A 360 -0.83 0.23 11.15
CA GLU A 360 -0.40 1.57 10.74
C GLU A 360 -1.16 2.67 11.49
N TYR A 361 -2.47 2.49 11.74
CA TYR A 361 -3.23 3.44 12.57
C TYR A 361 -2.71 3.50 14.01
N GLY A 362 -2.35 2.36 14.60
CA GLY A 362 -1.69 2.29 15.91
C GLY A 362 -0.32 2.99 15.93
N LEU A 363 0.44 2.93 14.83
CA LEU A 363 1.70 3.66 14.68
C LEU A 363 1.47 5.17 14.57
N VAL A 364 0.53 5.61 13.74
CA VAL A 364 0.14 7.01 13.61
C VAL A 364 -0.36 7.58 14.93
N GLN A 365 -1.17 6.84 15.69
CA GLN A 365 -1.60 7.23 17.04
C GLN A 365 -0.39 7.50 17.95
N LYS A 366 0.62 6.64 17.94
CA LYS A 366 1.88 6.85 18.69
C LYS A 366 2.65 8.06 18.16
N PHE A 367 2.81 8.20 16.85
CA PHE A 367 3.53 9.33 16.25
C PHE A 367 2.87 10.70 16.46
N LEU A 368 1.55 10.76 16.65
CA LEU A 368 0.85 12.02 16.94
C LEU A 368 0.73 12.34 18.44
N THR A 369 0.89 11.34 19.33
CA THR A 369 0.72 11.51 20.79
C THR A 369 2.02 11.50 21.58
N LEU A 370 3.07 10.79 21.13
CA LEU A 370 4.34 10.72 21.85
C LEU A 370 5.12 12.05 21.73
N PRO A 371 5.60 12.62 22.85
CA PRO A 371 6.43 13.81 22.82
C PRO A 371 7.77 13.51 22.16
N ASN A 372 8.35 14.51 21.48
CA ASN A 372 9.64 14.40 20.78
C ASN A 372 9.64 13.24 19.76
N ASN A 373 8.73 13.27 18.78
CA ASN A 373 8.79 12.40 17.60
C ASN A 373 9.40 13.16 16.41
N ASP A 374 10.04 12.43 15.50
CA ASP A 374 10.70 13.00 14.31
C ASP A 374 9.71 13.40 13.21
N PHE A 375 8.45 12.95 13.25
CA PHE A 375 7.43 13.23 12.22
C PHE A 375 7.14 14.74 12.12
N ALA A 376 6.86 15.38 13.25
CA ALA A 376 6.57 16.82 13.31
C ALA A 376 7.76 17.71 12.91
N GLU A 377 8.99 17.17 12.97
CA GLU A 377 10.24 17.81 12.57
C GLU A 377 10.53 17.59 11.07
N GLY A 378 10.33 16.38 10.55
CA GLY A 378 10.43 16.09 9.12
C GLY A 378 9.47 16.93 8.28
N VAL A 379 8.21 17.01 8.70
CA VAL A 379 7.18 17.86 8.06
C VAL A 379 7.58 19.35 8.11
N ARG A 380 8.10 19.85 9.24
CA ARG A 380 8.61 21.22 9.35
C ARG A 380 9.74 21.46 8.35
N ALA A 381 10.76 20.61 8.38
CA ALA A 381 11.98 20.79 7.60
C ALA A 381 11.72 20.72 6.10
N VAL A 382 10.94 19.74 5.63
CA VAL A 382 10.73 19.51 4.19
C VAL A 382 9.66 20.44 3.61
N LEU A 383 8.51 20.60 4.28
CA LEU A 383 7.33 21.26 3.69
C LEU A 383 7.15 22.73 4.11
N VAL A 384 7.70 23.13 5.27
CA VAL A 384 7.57 24.51 5.77
C VAL A 384 8.84 25.31 5.52
N ASP A 385 9.96 24.90 6.12
CA ASP A 385 11.20 25.71 6.18
C ASP A 385 12.19 25.37 5.05
N ARG A 386 11.99 24.26 4.35
CA ARG A 386 12.83 23.75 3.24
C ARG A 386 14.32 23.64 3.60
N ASN A 387 14.60 23.15 4.81
CA ASN A 387 15.94 22.92 5.34
C ASN A 387 16.16 21.43 5.67
N GLN A 388 17.36 21.07 6.14
CA GLN A 388 17.57 19.71 6.65
C GLN A 388 16.89 19.53 8.01
N PRO A 389 16.23 18.39 8.25
CA PRO A 389 15.66 18.06 9.55
C PRO A 389 16.77 17.79 10.57
N ASN A 390 16.56 18.29 11.79
CA ASN A 390 17.34 17.97 12.97
C ASN A 390 16.66 16.82 13.72
N PHE A 391 16.65 15.64 13.09
CA PHE A 391 16.13 14.40 13.67
C PHE A 391 16.87 14.00 14.96
N GLN A 392 16.22 13.19 15.77
CA GLN A 392 16.83 12.65 16.98
C GLN A 392 18.03 11.77 16.66
N LYS A 393 19.10 11.98 17.43
CA LYS A 393 20.34 11.22 17.33
C LYS A 393 20.20 9.91 18.10
N VAL A 394 19.56 8.94 17.44
CA VAL A 394 19.47 7.55 17.91
C VAL A 394 20.52 6.73 17.16
N GLU A 395 21.28 5.93 17.90
CA GLU A 395 22.21 4.96 17.31
C GLU A 395 21.43 3.83 16.65
N ILE A 396 21.86 3.41 15.45
CA ILE A 396 21.22 2.33 14.71
C ILE A 396 21.96 1.04 15.04
N THR A 397 21.34 0.19 15.86
CA THR A 397 21.82 -1.16 16.19
C THR A 397 20.67 -2.15 16.07
N SER A 398 20.97 -3.44 15.86
CA SER A 398 19.95 -4.49 15.77
C SER A 398 19.15 -4.62 17.07
N GLU A 399 19.77 -4.41 18.24
CA GLU A 399 19.09 -4.38 19.54
C GLU A 399 18.11 -3.21 19.61
N LYS A 400 18.52 -2.02 19.17
CA LYS A 400 17.65 -0.83 19.22
C LYS A 400 16.50 -0.91 18.22
N GLU A 401 16.73 -1.55 17.08
CA GLU A 401 15.68 -1.88 16.11
C GLU A 401 14.65 -2.82 16.75
N ASN A 402 15.09 -3.91 17.40
CA ASN A 402 14.20 -4.84 18.11
C ASN A 402 13.43 -4.18 19.27
N GLU A 403 14.05 -3.32 20.07
CA GLU A 403 13.33 -2.54 21.10
C GLU A 403 12.22 -1.66 20.49
N LEU A 404 12.46 -1.08 19.32
CA LEU A 404 11.45 -0.29 18.59
C LEU A 404 10.36 -1.21 18.00
N CYS A 405 10.69 -2.40 17.51
CA CYS A 405 9.71 -3.42 17.13
C CYS A 405 8.73 -3.70 18.29
N ASP A 406 9.25 -4.04 19.47
CA ASP A 406 8.43 -4.38 20.63
C ASP A 406 7.58 -3.17 21.10
N GLN A 407 8.17 -1.98 21.15
CA GLN A 407 7.47 -0.76 21.59
C GLN A 407 6.38 -0.29 20.61
N TYR A 408 6.61 -0.41 19.30
CA TYR A 408 5.72 0.17 18.28
C TYR A 408 4.80 -0.88 17.64
N LEU A 409 5.29 -2.10 17.38
CA LEU A 409 4.59 -3.18 16.69
C LEU A 409 4.13 -4.33 17.61
N GLY A 410 4.66 -4.44 18.84
CA GLY A 410 4.30 -5.49 19.81
C GLY A 410 2.86 -5.46 20.36
N PHE A 411 1.97 -4.70 19.73
CA PHE A 411 0.57 -4.51 20.11
C PHE A 411 -0.31 -5.44 19.27
N THR A 412 -0.42 -6.70 19.67
CA THR A 412 -1.28 -7.69 18.99
C THR A 412 -2.71 -7.73 19.54
N ASP A 413 -2.95 -7.14 20.72
CA ASP A 413 -4.29 -6.99 21.29
C ASP A 413 -4.97 -5.74 20.71
N PHE A 414 -5.62 -5.92 19.54
CA PHE A 414 -6.52 -4.92 18.95
C PHE A 414 -7.83 -4.85 19.74
N ASP A 415 -7.79 -4.29 20.95
CA ASP A 415 -8.98 -4.08 21.77
C ASP A 415 -9.89 -3.02 21.12
N GLU A 416 -11.18 -3.36 20.94
CA GLU A 416 -12.20 -2.47 20.35
C GLU A 416 -12.31 -1.14 21.11
N GLU A 417 -11.99 -1.12 22.42
CA GLU A 417 -12.03 0.12 23.23
C GLU A 417 -10.81 1.05 23.04
N THR A 418 -9.66 0.58 22.54
CA THR A 418 -8.39 1.35 22.63
C THR A 418 -7.94 2.04 21.35
N GLY A 419 -8.38 1.57 20.18
CA GLY A 419 -7.90 2.13 18.91
C GLY A 419 -8.20 1.32 17.65
N ALA A 420 -9.06 0.30 17.72
CA ALA A 420 -9.53 -0.38 16.52
C ALA A 420 -10.12 0.65 15.55
N ILE A 421 -9.46 0.84 14.41
CA ILE A 421 -10.08 1.54 13.30
C ILE A 421 -11.26 0.71 12.83
N ASP A 422 -12.46 1.21 13.14
CA ASP A 422 -13.68 0.75 12.49
C ASP A 422 -13.58 1.18 11.03
N LEU A 423 -13.10 0.27 10.16
CA LEU A 423 -12.98 0.44 8.70
C LEU A 423 -14.36 0.43 7.99
N HIS A 424 -15.34 0.99 8.71
CA HIS A 424 -16.72 0.59 8.80
C HIS A 424 -16.98 -0.91 8.56
N ASN A 425 -17.07 -1.61 9.69
CA ASN A 425 -17.82 -2.84 9.95
C ASN A 425 -17.39 -4.10 9.14
N ASP A 426 -17.98 -5.29 9.29
CA ASP A 426 -18.78 -5.79 10.42
C ASP A 426 -20.18 -6.29 10.01
N GLN A 427 -21.25 -5.59 10.42
CA GLN A 427 -22.63 -6.08 10.36
C GLN A 427 -23.28 -6.15 8.96
N LEU A 428 -23.09 -5.15 8.10
CA LEU A 428 -23.46 -5.20 6.67
C LEU A 428 -22.62 -6.26 5.93
N TRP A 429 -21.34 -6.44 6.29
CA TRP A 429 -20.49 -7.47 5.67
C TRP A 429 -20.95 -8.89 6.03
N LYS A 430 -21.35 -9.13 7.28
CA LYS A 430 -22.01 -10.38 7.71
C LYS A 430 -23.38 -10.62 7.03
N GLN A 431 -24.02 -9.59 6.48
CA GLN A 431 -25.24 -9.72 5.68
C GLN A 431 -24.98 -9.95 4.18
N HIS A 432 -23.78 -9.64 3.68
CA HIS A 432 -23.46 -9.67 2.24
C HIS A 432 -22.31 -10.61 1.83
N ASN A 433 -21.63 -11.25 2.80
CA ASN A 433 -20.73 -12.40 2.59
C ASN A 433 -19.55 -12.12 1.63
N VAL A 434 -18.81 -11.05 1.90
CA VAL A 434 -17.81 -10.45 0.99
C VAL A 434 -16.35 -10.71 1.39
N GLU A 435 -16.08 -11.74 2.20
CA GLU A 435 -14.71 -12.11 2.66
C GLU A 435 -13.74 -12.58 1.55
N GLN A 436 -14.15 -12.48 0.27
CA GLN A 436 -13.43 -13.01 -0.91
C GLN A 436 -13.06 -11.94 -1.96
N LEU A 437 -13.18 -10.63 -1.64
CA LEU A 437 -12.92 -9.53 -2.61
C LEU A 437 -11.68 -8.68 -2.30
N GLU A 438 -10.72 -9.15 -1.51
CA GLU A 438 -9.39 -8.52 -1.48
C GLU A 438 -8.66 -8.86 -2.79
N PHE A 439 -8.43 -7.86 -3.65
CA PHE A 439 -7.65 -8.07 -4.88
C PHE A 439 -6.15 -8.10 -4.55
N PRO A 440 -5.45 -9.22 -4.79
CA PRO A 440 -4.05 -9.34 -4.41
C PRO A 440 -3.20 -8.37 -5.23
N ILE A 441 -2.33 -7.65 -4.55
CA ILE A 441 -1.18 -7.02 -5.19
C ILE A 441 -0.24 -8.16 -5.55
N HIS A 442 -0.03 -8.36 -6.84
CA HIS A 442 0.55 -9.60 -7.39
C HIS A 442 1.88 -9.95 -6.71
N GLY A 443 1.92 -11.10 -6.03
CA GLY A 443 3.05 -11.52 -5.21
C GLY A 443 2.77 -12.70 -4.26
N ALA A 444 1.51 -13.00 -3.92
CA ALA A 444 1.13 -14.12 -3.04
C ALA A 444 0.23 -15.15 -3.72
N GLU A 445 0.43 -16.44 -3.38
CA GLU A 445 -0.51 -17.52 -3.69
C GLU A 445 -1.81 -17.35 -2.89
N ARG A 446 -2.94 -17.12 -3.57
CA ARG A 446 -4.29 -17.62 -3.23
C ARG A 446 -5.24 -17.36 -4.41
N ASP A 447 -6.10 -18.34 -4.66
CA ASP A 447 -7.05 -18.49 -5.79
C ASP A 447 -6.47 -18.66 -7.22
N ASP A 448 -6.97 -19.70 -7.89
CA ASP A 448 -6.45 -20.26 -9.15
C ASP A 448 -6.98 -19.56 -10.43
N ASP A 449 -7.90 -18.59 -10.31
CA ASP A 449 -8.71 -18.10 -11.45
C ASP A 449 -8.48 -16.61 -11.83
N PHE A 450 -7.49 -15.91 -11.27
CA PHE A 450 -7.26 -14.48 -11.55
C PHE A 450 -5.97 -14.17 -12.36
N VAL A 451 -6.20 -13.62 -13.56
CA VAL A 451 -5.31 -12.82 -14.44
C VAL A 451 -3.78 -13.02 -14.26
N LEU A 452 -3.20 -13.76 -15.21
CA LEU A 452 -1.75 -13.98 -15.38
C LEU A 452 -0.95 -12.67 -15.59
N THR A 453 -0.55 -12.04 -14.49
CA THR A 453 0.66 -11.21 -14.41
C THR A 453 1.85 -12.11 -14.01
N VAL A 454 3.10 -11.68 -14.24
CA VAL A 454 4.31 -12.55 -14.20
C VAL A 454 4.50 -13.27 -12.85
N ASP A 455 3.87 -12.79 -11.79
CA ASP A 455 4.15 -13.24 -10.42
C ASP A 455 3.51 -14.61 -10.12
N TYR A 456 2.50 -15.04 -10.90
CA TYR A 456 2.02 -16.43 -10.91
C TYR A 456 3.05 -17.43 -11.47
N VAL A 457 4.04 -16.96 -12.24
CA VAL A 457 5.00 -17.86 -12.93
C VAL A 457 5.89 -18.61 -11.96
N LEU A 458 6.38 -17.95 -10.91
CA LEU A 458 7.31 -18.57 -9.97
C LEU A 458 6.63 -19.67 -9.12
N PRO A 459 5.49 -19.43 -8.45
CA PRO A 459 4.78 -20.48 -7.73
C PRO A 459 4.23 -21.58 -8.66
N PHE A 460 3.76 -21.23 -9.86
CA PHE A 460 3.33 -22.23 -10.87
C PHE A 460 4.49 -23.11 -11.36
N LEU A 461 5.70 -22.55 -11.51
CA LEU A 461 6.91 -23.32 -11.78
C LEU A 461 7.29 -24.17 -10.57
N PHE A 462 7.34 -23.65 -9.35
CA PHE A 462 7.71 -24.46 -8.17
C PHE A 462 6.71 -25.59 -7.86
N SER A 463 5.41 -25.37 -8.04
CA SER A 463 4.36 -26.38 -7.79
C SER A 463 4.27 -27.47 -8.87
N ARG A 464 4.69 -27.20 -10.12
CA ARG A 464 4.72 -28.21 -11.21
C ARG A 464 6.10 -28.75 -11.56
N VAL A 465 7.19 -28.04 -11.29
CA VAL A 465 8.58 -28.47 -11.54
C VAL A 465 9.09 -29.29 -10.34
N ALA A 466 8.35 -30.35 -10.05
CA ALA A 466 8.84 -31.43 -9.22
C ALA A 466 9.98 -32.15 -9.96
N TYR A 467 11.22 -31.98 -9.49
CA TYR A 467 12.38 -32.86 -9.74
C TYR A 467 12.99 -32.94 -11.16
N LYS A 468 12.92 -31.91 -12.03
CA LYS A 468 13.75 -31.89 -13.26
C LYS A 468 14.33 -30.52 -13.64
N PRO A 469 15.63 -30.44 -14.02
CA PRO A 469 16.20 -29.23 -14.61
C PRO A 469 15.61 -28.99 -16.01
N LEU A 470 14.94 -27.85 -16.19
CA LEU A 470 14.44 -27.38 -17.48
C LEU A 470 15.47 -26.44 -18.13
N SER A 471 15.59 -26.50 -19.46
CA SER A 471 16.42 -25.54 -20.19
C SER A 471 15.73 -24.18 -20.32
N ARG A 472 16.52 -23.11 -20.51
CA ARG A 472 16.04 -21.73 -20.76
C ARG A 472 14.90 -21.67 -21.79
N ALA A 473 15.01 -22.45 -22.87
CA ALA A 473 13.99 -22.53 -23.92
C ALA A 473 12.70 -23.24 -23.48
N ALA A 474 12.78 -24.23 -22.59
CA ALA A 474 11.61 -24.94 -22.08
C ALA A 474 10.79 -24.08 -21.11
N ILE A 475 11.46 -23.31 -20.24
CA ILE A 475 10.81 -22.31 -19.38
C ILE A 475 10.13 -21.26 -20.27
N PHE A 476 10.88 -20.64 -21.19
CA PHE A 476 10.34 -19.59 -22.08
C PHE A 476 9.08 -20.03 -22.86
N ASN A 477 9.06 -21.27 -23.37
CA ASN A 477 7.89 -21.80 -24.09
C ASN A 477 6.66 -22.04 -23.20
N GLN A 478 6.84 -22.39 -21.92
CA GLN A 478 5.71 -22.53 -20.98
C GLN A 478 5.09 -21.17 -20.60
N LEU A 479 5.87 -20.09 -20.74
CA LEU A 479 5.46 -18.72 -20.42
C LEU A 479 4.94 -17.93 -21.62
N ALA A 480 4.79 -18.57 -22.78
CA ALA A 480 4.32 -17.93 -24.01
C ALA A 480 3.03 -17.08 -23.87
N PRO A 481 2.02 -17.46 -23.05
CA PRO A 481 0.86 -16.59 -22.82
C PRO A 481 1.20 -15.32 -22.03
N ALA A 482 2.06 -15.43 -21.01
CA ALA A 482 2.50 -14.29 -20.19
C ALA A 482 3.46 -13.37 -20.96
N LEU A 483 4.27 -13.92 -21.87
CA LEU A 483 5.21 -13.18 -22.72
C LEU A 483 4.53 -12.24 -23.74
N ALA A 484 3.21 -12.34 -23.93
CA ALA A 484 2.46 -11.47 -24.85
C ALA A 484 2.27 -10.03 -24.32
N ARG A 485 2.40 -9.80 -23.00
CA ARG A 485 2.30 -8.46 -22.40
C ARG A 485 3.64 -7.72 -22.48
N PRO A 486 3.66 -6.39 -22.77
CA PRO A 486 4.87 -5.58 -22.77
C PRO A 486 5.69 -5.68 -21.47
N GLY A 487 7.02 -5.72 -21.59
CA GLY A 487 7.95 -5.80 -20.44
C GLY A 487 8.14 -7.19 -19.83
N ASN A 488 7.16 -8.11 -20.00
CA ASN A 488 7.25 -9.43 -19.41
C ASN A 488 8.44 -10.25 -19.93
N SER A 489 8.91 -10.02 -21.17
CA SER A 489 10.12 -10.65 -21.69
C SER A 489 11.40 -10.24 -20.94
N GLU A 490 11.51 -8.99 -20.50
CA GLU A 490 12.65 -8.51 -19.70
C GLU A 490 12.54 -8.99 -18.25
N LYS A 491 11.35 -8.91 -17.64
CA LYS A 491 11.10 -9.43 -16.28
C LYS A 491 11.35 -10.94 -16.19
N ILE A 492 10.82 -11.72 -17.13
CA ILE A 492 11.06 -13.17 -17.22
C ILE A 492 12.54 -13.46 -17.55
N GLY A 493 13.18 -12.63 -18.38
CA GLY A 493 14.62 -12.71 -18.63
C GLY A 493 15.44 -12.59 -17.34
N TYR A 494 15.20 -11.52 -16.55
CA TYR A 494 15.80 -11.31 -15.24
C TYR A 494 15.54 -12.48 -14.29
N LEU A 495 14.29 -12.92 -14.14
CA LEU A 495 13.95 -14.03 -13.24
C LEU A 495 14.63 -15.33 -13.66
N ILE A 496 14.71 -15.64 -14.95
CA ILE A 496 15.45 -16.80 -15.46
C ILE A 496 16.95 -16.65 -15.19
N ASP A 497 17.56 -15.49 -15.44
CA ASP A 497 18.99 -15.29 -15.20
C ASP A 497 19.33 -15.33 -13.70
N ALA A 498 18.46 -14.80 -12.83
CA ALA A 498 18.55 -14.94 -11.38
C ALA A 498 18.43 -16.40 -10.93
N MET A 499 17.46 -17.17 -11.45
CA MET A 499 17.27 -18.59 -11.15
C MET A 499 18.39 -19.49 -11.73
N CYS A 500 18.97 -19.13 -12.88
CA CYS A 500 20.02 -19.91 -13.54
C CYS A 500 21.43 -19.60 -13.05
N ASN A 501 21.66 -18.43 -12.45
CA ASN A 501 22.92 -18.10 -11.75
C ASN A 501 22.96 -18.66 -10.32
N VAL A 502 21.94 -19.37 -9.86
CA VAL A 502 21.99 -20.08 -8.57
C VAL A 502 22.92 -21.28 -8.67
N GLU A 503 23.95 -21.31 -7.82
CA GLU A 503 24.75 -22.51 -7.64
C GLU A 503 23.84 -23.68 -7.21
N VAL A 504 23.95 -24.80 -7.92
CA VAL A 504 23.25 -26.05 -7.60
C VAL A 504 24.28 -27.03 -7.05
N ASP A 505 24.00 -27.65 -5.91
CA ASP A 505 24.87 -28.68 -5.35
C ASP A 505 25.00 -29.85 -6.35
N PRO A 506 26.21 -30.16 -6.85
CA PRO A 506 26.42 -31.22 -7.83
C PRO A 506 26.06 -32.62 -7.34
N ALA A 507 26.00 -32.85 -6.03
CA ALA A 507 25.72 -34.16 -5.43
C ALA A 507 24.20 -34.40 -5.23
N THR A 508 23.44 -33.37 -4.91
CA THR A 508 22.00 -33.47 -4.56
C THR A 508 21.06 -32.87 -5.60
N GLY A 509 21.56 -32.01 -6.49
CA GLY A 509 20.74 -31.23 -7.42
C GLY A 509 19.92 -30.12 -6.75
N GLN A 510 20.19 -29.79 -5.48
CA GLN A 510 19.45 -28.78 -4.73
C GLN A 510 20.05 -27.38 -4.89
N ASN A 511 19.16 -26.38 -4.82
CA ASN A 511 19.47 -24.96 -4.94
C ASN A 511 20.21 -24.47 -3.67
N LEU A 512 21.48 -24.05 -3.80
CA LEU A 512 22.31 -23.65 -2.65
C LEU A 512 21.88 -22.32 -2.02
N HIS A 513 21.19 -21.43 -2.74
CA HIS A 513 20.68 -20.18 -2.20
C HIS A 513 19.45 -20.43 -1.29
N SER A 514 18.57 -21.33 -1.71
CA SER A 514 17.48 -21.88 -0.90
C SER A 514 18.03 -22.57 0.34
N LEU A 515 19.02 -23.46 0.22
CA LEU A 515 19.67 -24.07 1.38
C LEU A 515 20.28 -23.02 2.34
N LYS A 516 21.02 -22.02 1.84
CA LYS A 516 21.61 -20.99 2.70
C LYS A 516 20.55 -20.24 3.52
N ASN A 517 19.41 -19.88 2.91
CA ASN A 517 18.32 -19.21 3.62
C ASN A 517 17.53 -20.16 4.56
N GLN A 518 17.39 -21.44 4.20
CA GLN A 518 16.63 -22.42 4.99
C GLN A 518 17.44 -22.97 6.18
N TYR A 519 18.77 -23.05 6.07
CA TYR A 519 19.66 -23.60 7.10
C TYR A 519 20.36 -22.54 7.98
N ARG A 520 20.45 -21.27 7.57
CA ARG A 520 20.96 -20.20 8.47
C ARG A 520 20.04 -19.93 9.66
N LEU A 521 18.75 -20.27 9.56
CA LEU A 521 17.79 -20.29 10.68
C LEU A 521 17.92 -21.52 11.60
N ALA A 522 18.85 -22.45 11.33
CA ALA A 522 18.98 -23.73 12.04
C ALA A 522 20.31 -23.92 12.79
N PHE A 523 21.31 -23.05 12.59
CA PHE A 523 22.66 -23.20 13.17
C PHE A 523 23.21 -21.89 13.75
N GLU A 524 22.53 -21.34 14.75
CA GLU A 524 23.14 -20.45 15.76
C GLU A 524 22.93 -21.09 17.14
N GLY A 525 23.82 -22.02 17.51
CA GLY A 525 23.75 -22.69 18.82
C GLY A 525 24.33 -24.09 18.94
N GLU A 526 25.30 -24.52 18.12
CA GLU A 526 26.01 -25.81 18.33
C GLU A 526 27.41 -25.85 17.69
N GLU A 527 28.30 -24.91 18.06
CA GLU A 527 29.76 -25.02 17.85
C GLU A 527 30.53 -24.78 19.16
N GLU A 528 30.36 -25.67 20.16
CA GLU A 528 31.32 -25.79 21.27
C GLU A 528 31.19 -27.12 22.08
N ASP A 529 31.27 -28.29 21.42
CA ASP A 529 31.90 -29.49 22.02
C ASP A 529 32.05 -30.65 21.01
N ALA A 530 33.19 -30.70 20.31
CA ALA A 530 33.60 -31.86 19.51
C ALA A 530 35.12 -32.06 19.61
N GLY A 531 35.63 -32.11 20.86
CA GLY A 531 37.04 -31.85 21.16
C GLY A 531 37.75 -32.74 22.19
N ALA A 532 37.19 -33.87 22.66
CA ALA A 532 37.97 -34.90 23.37
C ALA A 532 37.24 -36.25 23.58
N GLN A 533 37.92 -37.34 23.19
CA GLN A 533 37.75 -38.76 23.59
C GLN A 533 36.45 -39.50 23.19
#